data_AF-A0A1G2SE11-F1
#
_entry.id   AF-A0A1G2SE11-F1
#
_cell.length_a   1.000
_cell.length_b   1.000
_cell.length_c   1.000
_cell.angle_alpha   90.00
_cell.angle_beta   90.00
_cell.angle_gamma   90.00
#
_symmetry.space_group_name_H-M   'P 1'
#
loop_
_entity.id
_entity.type
_entity.pdbx_description
1 polymer ?
#
loop_
_entity_poly.entity_id
_entity_poly.type
_entity_poly.pdbx_seq_one_letter_code
_entity_poly.pdbx_strand_id
1 'polypeptide(L)'
;MESENNNKHIMRNALIFSITIMLCVGGYFYYTQFVQKELQISDEPKKTEYGTVAPQDFPQDFLSEVNTPLEQSYVLEYPNQKQQTIVFETARSLEENQRIYTEYLQNNGWAITANSFDEKYVSFYASKEGAELNIVVFFDESVAKNKVSISVLNTTK
;
A
#
# COMPACT_ATOMS: atom_id res chain seq x y z
N MET A 1 66.51 28.01 2.43
CA MET A 1 65.93 27.45 3.67
C MET A 1 64.41 27.65 3.74
N GLU A 2 63.86 28.75 3.22
CA GLU A 2 62.42 29.04 3.23
C GLU A 2 61.57 28.14 2.29
N SER A 3 62.12 27.74 1.13
CA SER A 3 61.42 26.88 0.16
C SER A 3 61.20 25.44 0.64
N GLU A 4 62.09 24.89 1.46
CA GLU A 4 61.99 23.51 1.96
C GLU A 4 60.87 23.35 3.01
N ASN A 5 60.65 24.39 3.82
CA ASN A 5 59.61 24.38 4.84
C ASN A 5 58.20 24.51 4.21
N ASN A 6 58.07 25.35 3.18
CA ASN A 6 56.83 25.48 2.42
C ASN A 6 56.43 24.18 1.71
N ASN A 7 57.39 23.45 1.15
CA ASN A 7 57.13 22.15 0.52
C ASN A 7 56.66 21.09 1.54
N LYS A 8 57.20 21.10 2.76
CA LYS A 8 56.74 20.20 3.84
C LYS A 8 55.30 20.52 4.28
N HIS A 9 54.94 21.80 4.37
CA HIS A 9 53.57 22.22 4.68
C HIS A 9 52.56 21.88 3.57
N ILE A 10 52.93 22.08 2.31
CA ILE A 10 52.10 21.72 1.15
C ILE A 10 51.90 20.21 1.08
N MET A 11 52.97 19.42 1.29
CA MET A 11 52.90 17.96 1.28
C MET A 11 52.03 17.41 2.43
N ARG A 12 52.12 18.00 3.63
CA ARG A 12 51.26 17.64 4.77
C ARG A 12 49.79 17.95 4.51
N ASN A 13 49.48 19.10 3.92
CA ASN A 13 48.10 19.50 3.62
C ASN A 13 47.50 18.63 2.51
N ALA A 14 48.29 18.26 1.50
CA ALA A 14 47.87 17.34 0.44
C ALA A 14 47.56 15.93 0.99
N LEU A 15 48.34 15.44 1.96
CA LEU A 15 48.09 14.15 2.61
C LEU A 15 46.77 14.16 3.39
N ILE A 16 46.52 15.19 4.20
CA ILE A 16 45.28 15.32 4.98
C ILE A 16 44.07 15.37 4.06
N PHE A 17 44.15 16.16 2.97
CA PHE A 17 43.06 16.27 2.00
C PHE A 17 42.73 14.93 1.32
N SER A 18 43.76 14.16 0.96
CA SER A 18 43.59 12.82 0.37
C SER A 18 42.88 11.84 1.33
N ILE A 19 43.25 11.84 2.61
CA ILE A 19 42.62 10.98 3.64
C ILE A 19 41.16 11.37 3.85
N THR A 20 40.85 12.66 3.90
CA THR A 20 39.46 13.14 4.06
C THR A 20 38.60 12.72 2.88
N ILE A 21 39.09 12.83 1.64
CA ILE A 21 38.36 12.34 0.46
C ILE A 21 38.12 10.83 0.56
N MET A 22 39.14 10.06 0.95
CA MET A 22 39.01 8.60 1.07
C MET A 22 37.97 8.21 2.13
N LEU A 23 37.90 8.93 3.25
CA LEU A 23 36.87 8.71 4.27
C LEU A 23 35.47 9.11 3.79
N CYS A 24 35.31 10.22 3.08
CA CYS A 24 34.03 10.64 2.52
C CYS A 24 33.52 9.64 1.47
N VAL A 25 34.40 9.19 0.57
CA VAL A 25 34.07 8.19 -0.45
C VAL A 25 33.75 6.84 0.20
N GLY A 26 34.56 6.38 1.15
CA GLY A 26 34.31 5.15 1.90
C GLY A 26 32.99 5.18 2.67
N GLY A 27 32.68 6.29 3.34
CA GLY A 27 31.41 6.49 4.03
C GLY A 27 30.21 6.50 3.08
N TYR A 28 30.35 7.14 1.91
CA TYR A 28 29.32 7.13 0.87
C TYR A 28 29.07 5.72 0.30
N PHE A 29 30.13 4.95 0.03
CA PHE A 29 30.01 3.56 -0.41
C PHE A 29 29.40 2.67 0.68
N TYR A 30 29.78 2.85 1.94
CA TYR A 30 29.20 2.11 3.06
C TYR A 30 27.70 2.39 3.21
N TYR A 31 27.31 3.66 3.16
CA TYR A 31 25.91 4.09 3.24
C TYR A 31 25.06 3.53 2.08
N THR A 32 25.57 3.63 0.85
CA THR A 32 24.83 3.17 -0.33
C THR A 32 24.76 1.64 -0.46
N GLN A 33 25.81 0.90 -0.07
CA GLN A 33 25.85 -0.56 -0.23
C GLN A 33 25.20 -1.34 0.92
N PHE A 34 25.32 -0.86 2.16
CA PHE A 34 24.86 -1.60 3.34
C PHE A 34 23.54 -1.06 3.91
N VAL A 35 23.43 0.26 4.13
CA VAL A 35 22.23 0.84 4.77
C VAL A 35 21.01 0.78 3.86
N GLN A 36 21.15 1.07 2.55
CA GLN A 36 20.02 0.93 1.63
C GLN A 36 19.59 -0.52 1.39
N LYS A 37 20.52 -1.50 1.48
CA LYS A 37 20.17 -2.92 1.33
C LYS A 37 19.37 -3.44 2.51
N GLU A 38 19.68 -3.02 3.74
CA GLU A 38 18.90 -3.40 4.92
C GLU A 38 17.47 -2.82 4.90
N LEU A 39 17.26 -1.67 4.26
CA LEU A 39 15.93 -1.07 4.07
C LEU A 39 15.08 -1.73 2.97
N GLN A 40 15.65 -2.64 2.16
CA GLN A 40 14.96 -3.24 1.01
C GLN A 40 14.47 -4.68 1.24
N ILE A 41 14.66 -5.27 2.41
CA ILE A 41 14.01 -6.54 2.76
C ILE A 41 12.56 -6.24 3.19
N SER A 42 11.75 -5.80 2.24
CA SER A 42 10.29 -5.92 2.34
C SER A 42 9.97 -7.32 1.83
N ASP A 43 9.65 -8.23 2.73
CA ASP A 43 9.08 -9.52 2.33
C ASP A 43 7.85 -9.24 1.44
N GLU A 44 7.86 -9.76 0.22
CA GLU A 44 6.68 -9.69 -0.64
C GLU A 44 5.51 -10.36 0.09
N PRO A 45 4.31 -9.75 0.12
CA PRO A 45 3.18 -10.34 0.80
C PRO A 45 2.81 -11.68 0.15
N LYS A 46 2.59 -12.69 0.98
CA LYS A 46 2.15 -14.00 0.49
C LYS A 46 0.69 -13.90 0.03
N LYS A 47 0.46 -14.13 -1.26
CA LYS A 47 -0.88 -14.13 -1.86
C LYS A 47 -1.52 -15.51 -1.84
N THR A 48 -2.77 -15.59 -1.39
CA THR A 48 -3.62 -16.79 -1.50
C THR A 48 -4.88 -16.44 -2.29
N GLU A 49 -5.11 -17.15 -3.39
CA GLU A 49 -6.28 -16.98 -4.26
C GLU A 49 -7.44 -17.89 -3.81
N TYR A 50 -8.65 -17.34 -3.77
CA TYR A 50 -9.90 -18.03 -3.44
C TYR A 50 -10.89 -18.03 -4.62
N GLY A 51 -10.55 -17.37 -5.73
CA GLY A 51 -11.35 -17.36 -6.96
C GLY A 51 -12.72 -16.71 -6.75
N THR A 52 -13.79 -17.51 -6.86
CA THR A 52 -15.18 -17.04 -6.79
C THR A 52 -15.81 -17.16 -5.41
N VAL A 53 -15.02 -17.57 -4.40
CA VAL A 53 -15.49 -17.79 -3.02
C VAL A 53 -14.83 -16.77 -2.11
N ALA A 54 -15.59 -16.13 -1.22
CA ALA A 54 -15.03 -15.18 -0.26
C ALA A 54 -14.11 -15.90 0.74
N PRO A 55 -13.02 -15.27 1.22
CA PRO A 55 -12.20 -15.85 2.28
C PRO A 55 -13.04 -15.99 3.57
N GLN A 56 -12.78 -17.04 4.36
CA GLN A 56 -13.61 -17.40 5.51
C GLN A 56 -13.85 -16.26 6.51
N ASP A 57 -12.84 -15.45 6.77
CA ASP A 57 -12.90 -14.34 7.74
C ASP A 57 -13.37 -13.01 7.12
N PHE A 58 -13.77 -13.01 5.84
CA PHE A 58 -14.23 -11.78 5.20
C PHE A 58 -15.55 -11.34 5.81
N PRO A 59 -15.76 -10.04 6.10
CA PRO A 59 -16.98 -9.59 6.76
C PRO A 59 -18.20 -9.91 5.88
N GLN A 60 -19.07 -10.78 6.40
CA GLN A 60 -20.18 -11.39 5.67
C GLN A 60 -21.32 -10.40 5.38
N ASP A 61 -21.38 -9.31 6.14
CA ASP A 61 -22.26 -8.17 5.92
C ASP A 61 -22.04 -7.54 4.54
N PHE A 62 -20.80 -7.46 4.05
CA PHE A 62 -20.52 -7.06 2.65
C PHE A 62 -21.02 -8.08 1.63
N LEU A 63 -20.99 -9.38 1.96
CA LEU A 63 -21.40 -10.46 1.06
C LEU A 63 -22.92 -10.56 0.93
N SER A 64 -23.67 -10.00 1.88
CA SER A 64 -25.14 -9.97 1.80
C SER A 64 -25.68 -9.06 0.69
N GLU A 65 -24.90 -8.08 0.23
CA GLU A 65 -25.20 -7.29 -0.98
C GLU A 65 -24.82 -8.03 -2.28
N VAL A 66 -24.01 -9.09 -2.16
CA VAL A 66 -23.38 -9.84 -3.25
C VAL A 66 -24.24 -11.07 -3.55
N ASN A 67 -25.43 -10.83 -4.10
CA ASN A 67 -26.15 -11.89 -4.85
C ASN A 67 -25.48 -12.19 -6.21
N THR A 68 -24.34 -11.55 -6.49
CA THR A 68 -23.54 -11.72 -7.70
C THR A 68 -22.36 -12.65 -7.42
N PRO A 69 -22.00 -13.59 -8.30
CA PRO A 69 -20.75 -14.34 -8.17
C PRO A 69 -19.53 -13.41 -8.05
N LEU A 70 -18.59 -13.74 -7.17
CA LEU A 70 -17.30 -13.05 -7.13
C LEU A 70 -16.49 -13.36 -8.38
N GLU A 71 -15.81 -12.35 -8.93
CA GLU A 71 -14.83 -12.53 -10.00
C GLU A 71 -13.43 -12.80 -9.45
N GLN A 72 -13.09 -12.12 -8.36
CA GLN A 72 -11.80 -12.26 -7.67
C GLN A 72 -12.03 -12.29 -6.18
N SER A 73 -11.18 -13.06 -5.52
CA SER A 73 -11.17 -13.20 -4.08
C SER A 73 -9.79 -13.66 -3.68
N TYR A 74 -9.10 -12.88 -2.85
CA TYR A 74 -7.74 -13.22 -2.42
C TYR A 74 -7.39 -12.62 -1.07
N VAL A 75 -6.32 -13.16 -0.49
CA VAL A 75 -5.72 -12.68 0.75
C VAL A 75 -4.26 -12.37 0.50
N LEU A 76 -3.80 -11.22 1.01
CA LEU A 76 -2.38 -10.88 1.13
C LEU A 76 -1.98 -10.95 2.60
N GLU A 77 -1.04 -11.84 2.91
CA GLU A 77 -0.48 -11.99 4.25
C GLU A 77 0.84 -11.20 4.34
N TYR A 78 0.87 -10.21 5.21
CA TYR A 78 2.05 -9.44 5.62
C TYR A 78 2.49 -9.91 7.02
N PRO A 79 3.71 -9.60 7.48
CA PRO A 79 4.20 -10.08 8.79
C PRO A 79 3.27 -9.79 9.98
N ASN A 80 2.57 -8.64 9.99
CA ASN A 80 1.67 -8.23 11.08
C ASN A 80 0.29 -7.78 10.59
N GLN A 81 -0.05 -8.06 9.34
CA GLN A 81 -1.29 -7.59 8.74
C GLN A 81 -1.83 -8.61 7.76
N LYS A 82 -3.16 -8.64 7.61
CA LYS A 82 -3.86 -9.48 6.65
C LYS A 82 -4.81 -8.61 5.87
N GLN A 83 -4.60 -8.53 4.55
CA GLN A 83 -5.55 -7.88 3.64
C GLN A 83 -6.39 -8.93 2.95
N GLN A 84 -7.70 -8.76 2.95
CA GLN A 84 -8.64 -9.60 2.24
C GLN A 84 -9.37 -8.76 1.22
N THR A 85 -9.39 -9.21 -0.03
CA THR A 85 -10.00 -8.45 -1.13
C THR A 85 -10.96 -9.34 -1.90
N ILE A 86 -12.14 -8.79 -2.20
CA ILE A 86 -13.11 -9.37 -3.13
C ILE A 86 -13.43 -8.39 -4.24
N VAL A 87 -13.75 -8.90 -5.42
CA VAL A 87 -14.19 -8.13 -6.58
C VAL A 87 -15.39 -8.79 -7.23
N PHE A 88 -16.40 -8.01 -7.56
CA PHE A 88 -17.62 -8.50 -8.23
C PHE A 88 -18.23 -7.41 -9.12
N GLU A 89 -19.03 -7.83 -10.11
CA GLU A 89 -19.80 -6.92 -10.95
C GLU A 89 -21.06 -6.41 -10.24
N THR A 90 -21.46 -5.19 -10.57
CA THR A 90 -22.73 -4.61 -10.12
C THR A 90 -23.47 -3.97 -11.30
N ALA A 91 -24.78 -4.21 -11.36
CA ALA A 91 -25.66 -3.54 -12.33
C ALA A 91 -26.06 -2.12 -11.89
N ARG A 92 -25.70 -1.73 -10.66
CA ARG A 92 -26.04 -0.43 -10.08
C ARG A 92 -25.16 0.67 -10.64
N SER A 93 -25.69 1.88 -10.73
CA SER A 93 -24.93 3.07 -11.13
C SER A 93 -23.89 3.47 -10.07
N LEU A 94 -22.94 4.34 -10.43
CA LEU A 94 -21.99 4.88 -9.46
C LEU A 94 -22.70 5.62 -8.31
N GLU A 95 -23.72 6.43 -8.62
CA GLU A 95 -24.52 7.17 -7.64
C GLU A 95 -25.27 6.22 -6.67
N GLU A 96 -25.85 5.14 -7.19
CA GLU A 96 -26.52 4.14 -6.36
C GLU A 96 -25.54 3.45 -5.40
N ASN A 97 -24.38 3.03 -5.91
CA ASN A 97 -23.36 2.41 -5.06
C ASN A 97 -22.80 3.41 -4.04
N GLN A 98 -22.61 4.68 -4.41
CA GLN A 98 -22.18 5.73 -3.47
C GLN A 98 -23.17 5.83 -2.31
N ARG A 99 -24.47 5.89 -2.58
CA ARG A 99 -25.51 5.97 -1.55
C ARG A 99 -25.49 4.73 -0.65
N ILE A 100 -25.46 3.54 -1.26
CA ILE A 100 -25.47 2.25 -0.54
C ILE A 100 -24.28 2.14 0.39
N TYR A 101 -23.05 2.36 -0.10
CA TYR A 101 -21.87 2.23 0.73
C TYR A 101 -21.77 3.34 1.77
N THR A 102 -22.27 4.54 1.49
CA THR A 102 -22.40 5.59 2.52
C THR A 102 -23.31 5.14 3.66
N GLU A 103 -24.51 4.64 3.34
CA GLU A 103 -25.48 4.15 4.32
C GLU A 103 -24.93 2.95 5.09
N TYR A 104 -24.31 2.00 4.40
CA TYR A 104 -23.70 0.82 5.00
C TYR A 104 -22.62 1.22 6.02
N LEU A 105 -21.68 2.10 5.63
CA LEU A 105 -20.57 2.50 6.49
C LEU A 105 -21.10 3.21 7.75
N GLN A 106 -22.07 4.12 7.58
CA GLN A 106 -22.69 4.85 8.69
C GLN A 106 -23.46 3.92 9.64
N ASN A 107 -24.26 3.00 9.10
CA ASN A 107 -25.10 2.11 9.90
C ASN A 107 -24.30 1.03 10.64
N ASN A 108 -23.14 0.63 10.11
CA ASN A 108 -22.31 -0.42 10.69
C ASN A 108 -21.12 0.11 11.52
N GLY A 109 -21.12 1.42 11.83
CA GLY A 109 -20.13 2.03 12.72
C GLY A 109 -18.72 2.16 12.13
N TRP A 110 -18.61 2.19 10.80
CA TRP A 110 -17.35 2.51 10.12
C TRP A 110 -17.16 4.03 10.08
N ALA A 111 -15.99 4.50 10.52
CA ALA A 111 -15.63 5.90 10.40
C ALA A 111 -15.03 6.15 9.01
N ILE A 112 -15.69 6.96 8.18
CA ILE A 112 -15.16 7.35 6.86
C ILE A 112 -13.98 8.29 7.07
N THR A 113 -12.78 7.86 6.69
CA THR A 113 -11.53 8.63 6.84
C THR A 113 -11.21 9.45 5.59
N ALA A 114 -11.59 8.96 4.41
CA ALA A 114 -11.52 9.69 3.15
C ALA A 114 -12.55 9.13 2.15
N ASN A 115 -12.98 9.96 1.20
CA ASN A 115 -13.78 9.52 0.06
C ASN A 115 -13.45 10.36 -1.19
N SER A 116 -13.78 9.83 -2.36
CA SER A 116 -13.66 10.53 -3.63
C SER A 116 -14.75 10.04 -4.57
N PHE A 117 -15.47 10.97 -5.20
CA PHE A 117 -16.56 10.69 -6.12
C PHE A 117 -16.33 11.45 -7.42
N ASP A 118 -16.39 10.73 -8.53
CA ASP A 118 -16.22 11.24 -9.89
C ASP A 118 -17.22 10.52 -10.81
N GLU A 119 -17.39 11.01 -12.03
CA GLU A 119 -18.17 10.36 -13.09
C GLU A 119 -17.63 8.98 -13.47
N LYS A 120 -16.37 8.69 -13.13
CA LYS A 120 -15.70 7.42 -13.47
C LYS A 120 -15.62 6.43 -12.32
N TYR A 121 -15.66 6.89 -11.08
CA TYR A 121 -15.48 6.02 -9.92
C TYR A 121 -16.05 6.62 -8.63
N VAL A 122 -16.27 5.74 -7.66
CA VAL A 122 -16.63 6.04 -6.28
C VAL A 122 -15.64 5.32 -5.38
N SER A 123 -15.03 6.02 -4.43
CA SER A 123 -14.05 5.46 -3.52
C SER A 123 -14.31 5.88 -2.08
N PHE A 124 -14.20 4.92 -1.17
CA PHE A 124 -14.27 5.11 0.27
C PHE A 124 -13.04 4.51 0.94
N TYR A 125 -12.51 5.22 1.92
CA TYR A 125 -11.63 4.70 2.95
C TYR A 125 -12.34 4.86 4.29
N ALA A 126 -12.36 3.79 5.08
CA ALA A 126 -12.98 3.79 6.38
C ALA A 126 -12.19 2.95 7.39
N SER A 127 -12.43 3.16 8.68
CA SER A 127 -11.80 2.39 9.75
C SER A 127 -12.79 2.01 10.85
N LYS A 128 -12.53 0.86 11.48
CA LYS A 128 -13.30 0.33 12.61
C LYS A 128 -12.45 -0.64 13.41
N GLU A 129 -12.33 -0.44 14.72
CA GLU A 129 -11.74 -1.42 15.66
C GLU A 129 -10.38 -2.04 15.25
N GLY A 130 -9.48 -1.26 14.64
CA GLY A 130 -8.17 -1.74 14.18
C GLY A 130 -8.18 -2.43 12.81
N ALA A 131 -9.32 -2.39 12.12
CA ALA A 131 -9.48 -2.71 10.71
C ALA A 131 -9.57 -1.43 9.87
N GLU A 132 -8.98 -1.47 8.68
CA GLU A 132 -9.14 -0.47 7.62
C GLU A 132 -9.87 -1.10 6.44
N LEU A 133 -10.67 -0.29 5.77
CA LEU A 133 -11.52 -0.70 4.68
C LEU A 133 -11.35 0.25 3.51
N ASN A 134 -11.21 -0.33 2.33
CA ASN A 134 -11.28 0.40 1.07
C ASN A 134 -12.36 -0.21 0.18
N ILE A 135 -13.26 0.64 -0.32
CA ILE A 135 -14.29 0.27 -1.29
C ILE A 135 -14.05 1.13 -2.52
N VAL A 136 -13.94 0.51 -3.69
CA VAL A 136 -13.85 1.21 -4.97
C VAL A 136 -14.87 0.65 -5.94
N VAL A 137 -15.68 1.53 -6.50
CA VAL A 137 -16.61 1.22 -7.59
C VAL A 137 -16.15 1.95 -8.83
N PHE A 138 -16.00 1.25 -9.93
CA PHE A 138 -15.52 1.82 -11.20
C PHE A 138 -16.17 1.12 -12.38
N PHE A 139 -16.24 1.81 -13.52
CA PHE A 139 -16.71 1.20 -14.76
C PHE A 139 -15.59 0.36 -15.39
N ASP A 140 -15.87 -0.92 -15.65
CA ASP A 140 -14.99 -1.80 -16.42
C ASP A 140 -15.45 -1.83 -17.89
N GLU A 141 -14.68 -1.19 -18.75
CA GLU A 141 -14.95 -1.09 -20.19
C GLU A 141 -14.96 -2.46 -20.89
N SER A 142 -14.24 -3.46 -20.37
CA SER A 142 -14.13 -4.78 -21.01
C SER A 142 -15.43 -5.58 -20.96
N VAL A 143 -16.22 -5.38 -19.90
CA VAL A 143 -17.50 -6.06 -19.67
C VAL A 143 -18.69 -5.08 -19.70
N ALA A 144 -18.42 -3.80 -19.92
CA ALA A 144 -19.40 -2.71 -19.97
C ALA A 144 -20.30 -2.65 -18.73
N LYS A 145 -19.72 -2.88 -17.54
CA LYS A 145 -20.43 -2.88 -16.25
C LYS A 145 -19.57 -2.24 -15.17
N ASN A 146 -20.23 -1.79 -14.10
CA ASN A 146 -19.53 -1.39 -12.91
C ASN A 146 -19.00 -2.61 -12.16
N LYS A 147 -17.81 -2.46 -11.56
CA LYS A 147 -17.22 -3.42 -10.63
C LYS A 147 -17.03 -2.78 -9.28
N VAL A 148 -17.20 -3.58 -8.24
CA VAL A 148 -16.92 -3.23 -6.86
C VAL A 148 -15.71 -4.03 -6.41
N SER A 149 -14.70 -3.33 -5.90
CA SER A 149 -13.58 -3.91 -5.16
C SER A 149 -13.71 -3.52 -3.69
N ILE A 150 -13.73 -4.51 -2.81
CA ILE A 150 -13.77 -4.31 -1.36
C ILE A 150 -12.53 -4.96 -0.77
N SER A 151 -11.72 -4.17 -0.09
CA SER A 151 -10.50 -4.61 0.59
C SER A 151 -10.57 -4.26 2.06
N VAL A 152 -10.33 -5.26 2.93
CA VAL A 152 -10.28 -5.11 4.38
C VAL A 152 -8.89 -5.47 4.85
N LEU A 153 -8.21 -4.55 5.52
CA LEU A 153 -6.90 -4.73 6.13
C LEU A 153 -7.08 -4.84 7.64
N ASN A 154 -6.64 -5.96 8.22
CA ASN A 154 -6.65 -6.18 9.66
C ASN A 154 -5.23 -6.28 10.19
N THR A 155 -4.96 -5.67 11.34
CA THR A 155 -3.71 -5.92 12.07
C THR A 155 -3.80 -7.27 12.77
N THR A 156 -2.87 -8.18 12.50
CA THR A 156 -2.75 -9.46 13.20
C THR A 156 -1.92 -9.24 14.46
N LYS A 157 -2.49 -9.52 15.63
CA LYS A 157 -1.77 -9.48 16.92
C LYS A 157 -0.88 -10.69 17.11
#